data_AF-A0A9J6GWX2-F1
#
_entry.id   AF-A0A9J6GWX2-F1
#
_cell.length_a   1.000
_cell.length_b   1.000
_cell.length_c   1.000
_cell.angle_alpha   90.00
_cell.angle_beta   90.00
_cell.angle_gamma   90.00
#
_symmetry.space_group_name_H-M   'P 1'
#
loop_
_entity.id
_entity.type
_entity.pdbx_description
1 polymer ?
#
loop_
_entity_poly.entity_id
_entity_poly.type
_entity_poly.pdbx_seq_one_letter_code
_entity_poly.pdbx_strand_id
1 'polypeptide(L)' 'MDRMPKGEGVVGGKKITVLRDRGANTVLNRRSLVSDEDLTGKKSPVICVDDTTIKWLPEPITEISTS' A
#
# COMPACT_ATOMS: atom_id res chain seq x y z
N MET A 1 -14.93 -5.41 -16.87
CA MET A 1 -13.94 -4.66 -16.07
C MET A 1 -12.95 -5.66 -15.49
N ASP A 2 -11.84 -5.96 -16.17
CA ASP A 2 -10.85 -6.92 -15.62
C ASP A 2 -9.46 -6.78 -16.26
N ARG A 3 -8.93 -5.54 -16.35
CA ARG A 3 -7.61 -5.27 -16.96
C ARG A 3 -6.51 -4.88 -15.97
N MET A 4 -6.84 -4.71 -14.70
CA MET A 4 -5.81 -4.36 -13.71
C MET A 4 -5.05 -5.62 -13.32
N PRO A 5 -3.71 -5.66 -13.46
CA PRO A 5 -2.95 -6.84 -13.10
C PRO A 5 -3.04 -7.05 -11.59
N LYS A 6 -3.43 -8.26 -11.19
CA LYS A 6 -3.54 -8.67 -9.79
C LYS A 6 -2.54 -9.79 -9.53
N GLY A 7 -2.03 -9.84 -8.30
CA GLY A 7 -1.20 -10.94 -7.81
C GLY A 7 -1.63 -11.36 -6.41
N GLU A 8 -1.12 -12.47 -5.94
CA GLU A 8 -1.24 -12.87 -4.54
C GLU A 8 -0.04 -12.36 -3.74
N GLY A 9 -0.27 -12.11 -2.46
CA GLY A 9 0.79 -11.71 -1.55
C GLY A 9 0.46 -11.98 -0.10
N VAL A 10 1.42 -11.71 0.76
CA VAL A 10 1.31 -11.85 2.21
C VAL A 10 1.80 -10.58 2.89
N VAL A 11 1.02 -10.08 3.84
CA VAL A 11 1.33 -8.92 4.69
C VAL A 11 1.05 -9.29 6.14
N GLY A 12 2.07 -9.25 7.00
CA GLY A 12 1.92 -9.61 8.42
C GLY A 12 1.30 -11.00 8.61
N GLY A 13 1.67 -11.97 7.75
CA GLY A 13 1.10 -13.32 7.74
C GLY A 13 -0.31 -13.45 7.14
N LYS A 14 -0.97 -12.35 6.75
CA LYS A 14 -2.29 -12.37 6.12
C LYS A 14 -2.17 -12.47 4.60
N LYS A 15 -2.88 -13.43 3.99
CA LYS A 15 -3.01 -13.50 2.52
C LYS A 15 -3.81 -12.32 2.00
N ILE A 16 -3.30 -11.70 0.95
CA ILE A 16 -3.90 -10.54 0.29
C ILE A 16 -3.89 -10.69 -1.23
N THR A 17 -4.75 -9.92 -1.89
CA THR A 17 -4.65 -9.65 -3.32
C THR A 17 -3.95 -8.31 -3.51
N VAL A 18 -2.88 -8.32 -4.30
CA VAL A 18 -2.08 -7.14 -4.62
C VAL A 18 -2.49 -6.62 -5.99
N LEU A 19 -2.72 -5.32 -6.09
CA LEU A 19 -2.86 -4.62 -7.37
C LEU A 19 -1.47 -4.24 -7.87
N ARG A 20 -1.07 -4.74 -9.03
CA ARG A 20 0.23 -4.44 -9.64
C ARG A 20 0.09 -3.27 -10.59
N ASP A 21 0.42 -2.09 -10.12
CA ASP A 21 0.46 -0.88 -10.92
C ASP A 21 1.91 -0.51 -11.25
N ARG A 22 2.29 -0.59 -12.53
CA ARG A 22 3.64 -0.23 -12.99
C ARG A 22 3.89 1.29 -12.96
N GLY A 23 2.83 2.11 -12.89
CA GLY A 23 2.95 3.56 -12.76
C GLY A 23 3.14 4.01 -11.31
N ALA A 24 2.93 3.13 -10.33
CA ALA A 24 3.10 3.45 -8.92
C ALA A 24 4.56 3.27 -8.49
N ASN A 25 5.14 4.31 -7.88
CA ASN A 25 6.46 4.25 -7.24
C ASN A 25 6.40 3.92 -5.74
N THR A 26 5.18 3.82 -5.19
CA THR A 26 4.90 3.66 -3.77
C THR A 26 3.89 2.54 -3.58
N VAL A 27 4.10 1.66 -2.61
CA VAL A 27 3.13 0.63 -2.23
C VAL A 27 2.13 1.21 -1.25
N LEU A 28 0.84 1.07 -1.54
CA LEU A 28 -0.23 1.49 -0.65
C LEU A 28 -0.93 0.26 -0.05
N ASN A 29 -0.92 0.18 1.28
CA ASN A 29 -1.65 -0.83 2.02
C ASN A 29 -2.99 -0.27 2.49
N ARG A 30 -4.02 -1.12 2.56
CA ARG A 30 -5.25 -0.77 3.26
C ARG A 30 -4.94 -0.63 4.75
N ARG A 31 -5.45 0.43 5.39
CA ARG A 31 -5.20 0.67 6.82
C ARG A 31 -5.59 -0.51 7.72
N SER A 32 -6.64 -1.25 7.37
CA SER A 32 -7.09 -2.44 8.11
C SER A 32 -6.12 -3.62 8.07
N LEU A 33 -5.11 -3.60 7.20
CA LEU A 33 -4.08 -4.64 7.11
C LEU A 33 -2.90 -4.40 8.06
N VAL A 34 -2.80 -3.20 8.62
CA VAL A 34 -1.67 -2.76 9.45
C VAL A 34 -2.20 -2.41 10.84
N SER A 35 -1.64 -3.04 11.87
CA SER A 35 -1.94 -2.70 13.27
C SER A 35 -1.29 -1.37 13.65
N ASP A 36 -1.85 -0.66 14.63
CA ASP A 36 -1.33 0.65 15.06
C ASP A 36 0.08 0.56 15.63
N GLU A 37 0.40 -0.57 16.24
CA GLU A 37 1.73 -0.92 16.76
C GLU A 37 2.81 -1.05 15.68
N ASP A 38 2.40 -1.30 14.42
CA ASP A 38 3.31 -1.42 13.27
C ASP A 38 3.53 -0.06 12.58
N LEU A 39 2.99 1.04 13.10
CA LEU A 39 3.20 2.37 12.53
C LEU A 39 4.49 3.01 13.06
N THR A 40 5.26 3.65 12.19
CA THR A 40 6.51 4.34 12.56
C THR A 40 6.28 5.64 13.35
N GLY A 41 5.03 6.12 13.43
CA GLY A 41 4.67 7.45 13.89
C GLY A 41 4.91 8.58 12.88
N LYS A 42 5.56 8.29 11.75
CA LYS A 42 5.79 9.25 10.66
C LYS A 42 4.64 9.26 9.66
N LYS A 43 4.55 10.35 8.90
CA LYS A 43 3.66 10.46 7.74
C LYS A 43 4.46 10.89 6.52
N SER A 44 4.17 10.27 5.39
CA SER A 44 4.72 10.63 4.08
C SER A 44 3.65 11.20 3.16
N PRO A 45 4.00 12.15 2.27
CA PRO A 45 3.09 12.68 1.28
C PRO A 45 2.88 11.67 0.14
N VAL A 46 1.64 11.47 -0.26
CA VAL A 46 1.25 10.71 -1.44
C VAL A 46 0.52 11.65 -2.40
N ILE A 47 1.09 11.81 -3.59
CA ILE A 47 0.51 12.63 -4.66
C ILE A 47 -0.57 11.78 -5.35
N CYS A 48 -1.78 12.30 -5.41
CA CYS A 48 -2.89 11.63 -6.09
C CYS A 48 -2.80 11.85 -7.60
N VAL A 49 -3.57 11.06 -8.36
CA VAL A 49 -3.57 11.07 -9.83
C VAL A 49 -4.01 12.39 -10.48
N ASP A 50 -4.52 13.34 -9.70
CA ASP A 50 -4.90 14.68 -10.15
C ASP A 50 -3.75 15.70 -10.05
N ASP A 51 -2.56 15.25 -9.67
CA ASP A 51 -1.31 16.00 -9.49
C ASP A 51 -1.40 17.25 -8.58
N THR A 52 -2.54 17.42 -7.90
CA THR A 52 -2.87 18.61 -7.11
C THR A 52 -3.28 18.23 -5.70
N THR A 53 -3.80 17.02 -5.49
CA THR A 53 -4.16 16.51 -4.18
C THR A 53 -3.00 15.75 -3.55
N ILE A 54 -2.53 16.23 -2.40
CA ILE A 54 -1.53 15.57 -1.56
C ILE A 54 -2.19 15.00 -0.32
N LYS A 55 -1.99 13.71 -0.05
CA LYS A 55 -2.44 13.05 1.18
C LYS A 55 -1.26 12.66 2.06
N TRP A 56 -1.27 13.11 3.30
CA TRP A 56 -0.29 12.70 4.31
C TRP A 56 -0.74 11.41 4.99
N LEU A 57 -0.14 10.29 4.60
CA LEU A 57 -0.50 8.95 5.08
C LEU A 57 0.53 8.44 6.09
N PRO A 58 0.10 7.70 7.13
CA PRO A 58 1.03 7.10 8.08
C PRO A 58 1.90 6.03 7.42
N GLU A 59 3.16 5.96 7.83
CA GLU A 59 4.12 4.98 7.34
C GLU A 59 4.10 3.70 8.19
N PRO A 60 3.85 2.53 7.60
CA PRO A 60 3.93 1.26 8.31
C PRO A 60 5.33 0.64 8.21
N ILE A 61 5.75 -0.08 9.25
CA ILE A 61 6.83 -1.07 9.17
C ILE A 61 6.16 -2.38 8.78
N THR A 62 6.36 -2.84 7.55
CA THR A 62 5.68 -4.03 7.07
C THR A 62 6.55 -4.76 6.06
N GLU A 63 6.74 -6.06 6.28
CA GLU A 63 7.31 -6.95 5.28
C GLU A 63 6.20 -7.41 4.32
N ILE A 64 6.42 -7.20 3.03
CA ILE A 64 5.47 -7.55 1.98
C ILE A 64 6.14 -8.58 1.08
N SER A 65 5.53 -9.75 0.95
CA SER A 65 5.95 -10.77 -0.01
C SER A 65 4.88 -10.89 -1.10
N THR A 66 5.29 -10.83 -2.38
CA THR A 66 4.39 -10.96 -3.53
C THR A 66 4.93 -11.99 -4.52
N SER A 67 4.07 -12.85 -5.06
CA SER A 67 4.42 -13.89 -6.06
C SER A 67 3.98 -13.49 -7.46
#